data_AF-A0A356PYD2-F1
#
_entry.id   AF-A0A356PYD2-F1
#
_cell.length_a   1.000
_cell.length_b   1.000
_cell.length_c   1.000
_cell.angle_alpha   90.00
_cell.angle_beta   90.00
_cell.angle_gamma   90.00
#
_symmetry.space_group_name_H-M   'P 1'
#
loop_
_entity.id
_entity.type
_entity.pdbx_description
1 polymer ?
#
loop_
_entity_poly.entity_id
_entity_poly.type
_entity_poly.pdbx_seq_one_letter_code
_entity_poly.pdbx_strand_id
1 'polypeptide(L)' 'KAIMVVRQDGSGNVISKGAQIEIGGNERYISLCRKHWCEAMATAR' A
#
# COMPACT_ATOMS: atom_id res chain seq x y z
N LYS A 1 14.66 7.18 2.81
CA LYS A 1 13.51 7.82 3.49
C LYS A 1 12.22 7.15 3.01
N ALA A 2 11.34 6.73 3.94
CA ALA A 2 10.02 6.21 3.62
C ALA A 2 9.00 7.35 3.73
N ILE A 3 8.35 7.69 2.62
CA ILE A 3 7.41 8.81 2.53
C ILE A 3 6.14 8.45 1.75
N MET A 4 6.12 7.27 1.13
CA MET A 4 5.00 6.76 0.36
C MET A 4 4.28 5.71 1.20
N VAL A 5 2.99 5.50 0.95
CA VAL A 5 2.20 4.49 1.65
C VAL A 5 1.53 3.58 0.62
N VAL A 6 1.54 2.27 0.88
CA VAL A 6 0.69 1.30 0.18
C VAL A 6 -0.31 0.71 1.16
N ARG A 7 -1.45 0.29 0.62
CA ARG A 7 -2.46 -0.46 1.37
C ARG A 7 -2.34 -1.95 1.06
N GLN A 8 -2.43 -2.81 2.06
CA GLN A 8 -2.43 -4.26 1.92
C GLN A 8 -3.76 -4.90 2.36
N ASP A 9 -4.08 -6.06 1.79
CA ASP A 9 -5.16 -6.94 2.27
C ASP A 9 -4.72 -7.79 3.48
N GLY A 10 -5.63 -8.63 3.98
CA GLY A 10 -5.33 -9.55 5.10
C GLY A 10 -4.32 -10.65 4.76
N SER A 11 -3.89 -10.77 3.51
CA SER A 11 -2.87 -11.71 3.03
C SER A 11 -1.54 -11.02 2.69
N GLY A 12 -1.44 -9.70 2.90
CA GLY A 12 -0.23 -8.90 2.63
C GLY A 12 -0.09 -8.43 1.18
N ASN A 13 -1.10 -8.65 0.32
CA ASN A 13 -1.04 -8.20 -1.07
C ASN A 13 -1.40 -6.73 -1.16
N VAL A 14 -0.66 -5.97 -1.98
CA VAL A 14 -0.95 -4.55 -2.20
C VAL A 14 -2.23 -4.39 -3.00
N ILE A 15 -3.12 -3.53 -2.51
CA ILE A 15 -4.40 -3.21 -3.15
C ILE A 15 -4.31 -1.84 -3.80
N SER A 16 -4.61 -1.78 -5.10
CA SER A 16 -4.63 -0.55 -5.90
C SER A 16 -6.04 -0.02 -6.20
N LYS A 17 -7.08 -0.79 -5.81
CA LYS A 17 -8.51 -0.50 -6.06
C LYS A 17 -9.30 -0.50 -4.76
N GLY A 18 -10.44 0.20 -4.73
CA GLY A 18 -11.33 0.23 -3.56
C GLY A 18 -11.78 1.65 -3.22
N ALA A 19 -12.30 1.83 -2.01
CA ALA A 19 -12.71 3.13 -1.52
C ALA A 19 -11.52 4.09 -1.42
N GLN A 20 -11.70 5.33 -1.91
CA GLN A 20 -10.68 6.38 -1.87
C GLN A 20 -10.35 6.81 -0.44
N ILE A 21 -11.32 6.72 0.47
CA ILE A 21 -11.16 7.02 1.90
C ILE A 21 -11.56 5.78 2.68
N GLU A 22 -10.61 5.23 3.45
CA GLU A 22 -10.88 4.17 4.40
C GLU A 22 -10.27 4.53 5.75
N ILE A 23 -11.12 4.54 6.79
CA ILE A 23 -10.72 4.84 8.17
C ILE A 23 -10.68 3.52 8.93
N GLY A 24 -9.49 3.08 9.33
CA GLY A 24 -9.29 1.87 10.13
C GLY A 24 -8.00 1.11 9.82
N GLY A 25 -7.52 0.37 10.82
CA GLY A 25 -6.42 -0.60 10.73
C GLY A 25 -5.07 -0.02 10.30
N ASN A 26 -4.27 0.49 11.25
CA ASN A 26 -2.86 0.87 11.01
C ASN A 26 -2.03 -0.29 10.42
N GLU A 27 -2.46 -1.53 10.64
CA GLU A 27 -1.82 -2.76 10.16
C GLU A 27 -1.97 -2.96 8.64
N ARG A 28 -2.86 -2.20 7.98
CA ARG A 28 -3.10 -2.29 6.53
C ARG A 28 -2.24 -1.32 5.72
N TYR A 29 -1.55 -0.39 6.36
CA TYR A 29 -0.79 0.67 5.69
C TYR A 29 0.70 0.53 5.95
N ILE A 30 1.48 0.30 4.89
CA ILE A 30 2.93 0.15 4.98
C ILE A 30 3.62 1.35 4.35
N SER A 31 4.55 1.95 5.10
CA SER A 31 5.36 3.07 4.64
C SER A 31 6.59 2.59 3.86
N LEU A 32 6.75 3.08 2.64
CA LEU A 32 7.81 2.69 1.69
C LEU A 32 8.58 3.91 1.16
N CYS A 33 9.79 3.66 0.67
CA CYS A 33 10.50 4.63 -0.16
C CYS A 33 9.93 4.63 -1.58
N ARG A 34 10.24 5.67 -2.38
CA ARG A 34 9.74 5.82 -3.76
C ARG A 34 10.00 4.59 -4.63
N LYS A 35 11.19 3.97 -4.51
CA LYS A 35 11.57 2.78 -5.30
C LYS A 35 10.66 1.59 -5.00
N HIS A 36 10.57 1.19 -3.74
CA HIS A 36 9.76 0.04 -3.34
C HIS A 36 8.26 0.27 -3.53
N TRP A 37 7.78 1.52 -3.41
CA TRP A 37 6.40 1.84 -3.75
C TRP A 37 6.11 1.59 -5.23
N CYS A 38 7.02 2.00 -6.12
CA CYS A 38 6.85 1.81 -7.57
C CYS A 38 6.87 0.32 -7.96
N GLU A 39 7.76 -0.47 -7.36
CA GLU A 39 7.83 -1.92 -7.54
C GLU A 39 6.54 -2.59 -7.03
N ALA A 40 6.09 -2.24 -5.83
CA ALA A 40 4.88 -2.79 -5.23
C ALA A 40 3.62 -2.47 -6.07
N MET A 41 3.50 -1.23 -6.57
CA MET A 41 2.38 -0.81 -7.44
C MET A 41 2.45 -1.43 -8.84
N ALA A 42 3.64 -1.78 -9.33
CA ALA A 42 3.79 -2.50 -10.60
C ALA A 42 3.33 -3.96 -10.46
N THR A 43 3.58 -4.59 -9.32
CA THR A 43 3.10 -5.95 -9.00
C THR A 43 1.60 -5.99 -8.70
N ALA A 44 1.04 -4.92 -8.14
CA ALA A 44 -0.39 -4.83 -7.77
C ALA A 44 -1.33 -4.44 -8.94
N ARG A 45 -0.83 -4.48 -10.17
CA ARG A 45 -1.56 -4.11 -11.39
C ARG A 45 -2.15 -5.33 -12.07
#